data_AF-A0A8H8NRJ9-F1
#
_entry.id   AF-A0A8H8NRJ9-F1
#
_cell.length_a   1.000
_cell.length_b   1.000
_cell.length_c   1.000
_cell.angle_alpha   90.00
_cell.angle_beta   90.00
_cell.angle_gamma   90.00
#
_symmetry.space_group_name_H-M   'P 1'
#
loop_
_entity.id
_entity.type
_entity.pdbx_description
1 polymer ?
#
loop_
_entity_poly.entity_id
_entity_poly.type
_entity_poly.pdbx_seq_one_letter_code
_entity_poly.pdbx_strand_id
1 'polypeptide(L)'
;MPVYPANTYKSTTHRLNLGVLTEARATNIDLDHSDKNGKTRGTSFQSKSKPLIANAGNEVVLSAGEFIVRYDGIFKANKEYPGTLLIPELLEPSSIDSRNVLRKRKTIPKIDLSEVGEKYQDHILVSTTYEIDLHYLASCGKIAHMHGSLWEDLRKERPPMLQKE
;
A
#
# COMPACT_ATOMS: atom_id res chain seq x y z
N MET A 1 -6.93 6.04 -9.00
CA MET A 1 -8.11 5.15 -9.15
C MET A 1 -8.64 4.81 -7.76
N PRO A 2 -9.97 4.69 -7.56
CA PRO A 2 -10.52 4.22 -6.30
C PRO A 2 -10.02 2.79 -5.98
N VAL A 3 -9.53 2.58 -4.76
CA VAL A 3 -9.12 1.27 -4.26
C VAL A 3 -10.36 0.55 -3.75
N TYR A 4 -10.76 -0.53 -4.43
CA TYR A 4 -11.91 -1.33 -4.02
C TYR A 4 -11.49 -2.50 -3.13
N PRO A 5 -12.17 -2.74 -2.00
CA PRO A 5 -11.90 -3.89 -1.17
C PRO A 5 -12.27 -5.19 -1.89
N ALA A 6 -11.56 -6.28 -1.57
CA ALA A 6 -11.72 -7.58 -2.25
C ALA A 6 -13.16 -8.13 -2.19
N ASN A 7 -13.93 -7.78 -1.16
CA ASN A 7 -15.34 -8.14 -1.02
C ASN A 7 -16.22 -7.58 -2.16
N THR A 8 -15.83 -6.48 -2.80
CA THR A 8 -16.49 -5.90 -3.98
C THR A 8 -16.51 -6.89 -5.15
N TYR A 9 -15.50 -7.76 -5.22
CA TYR A 9 -15.34 -8.76 -6.28
C TYR A 9 -15.82 -10.16 -5.85
N LYS A 10 -16.50 -10.28 -4.71
CA LYS A 10 -16.96 -11.60 -4.22
C LYS A 10 -17.86 -12.33 -5.23
N SER A 11 -18.65 -11.59 -6.02
CA SER A 11 -19.53 -12.14 -7.06
C SER A 11 -18.78 -12.80 -8.23
N THR A 12 -17.50 -12.48 -8.46
CA THR A 12 -16.71 -13.06 -9.55
C THR A 12 -15.99 -14.35 -9.15
N THR A 13 -16.01 -14.72 -7.86
CA THR A 13 -15.30 -15.91 -7.33
C THR A 13 -15.83 -17.24 -7.85
N HIS A 14 -17.07 -17.28 -8.35
CA HIS A 14 -17.68 -18.50 -8.91
C HIS A 14 -17.26 -18.80 -10.36
N ARG A 15 -16.47 -17.94 -10.97
CA ARG A 15 -16.04 -18.10 -12.36
C ARG A 15 -14.98 -19.20 -12.46
N LEU A 16 -15.33 -20.32 -13.10
CA LEU A 16 -14.42 -21.46 -13.29
C LEU A 16 -13.15 -21.14 -14.10
N ASN A 17 -13.19 -20.06 -14.91
CA ASN A 17 -12.04 -19.57 -15.68
C ASN A 17 -11.19 -18.52 -14.94
N LEU A 18 -11.44 -18.29 -13.65
CA LEU A 18 -10.66 -17.36 -12.82
C LEU A 18 -10.00 -18.12 -11.66
N GLY A 19 -8.71 -18.35 -11.77
CA GLY A 19 -7.89 -18.87 -10.67
C GLY A 19 -7.29 -17.74 -9.85
N VAL A 20 -7.47 -17.76 -8.53
CA VAL A 20 -6.81 -16.83 -7.61
C VAL A 20 -5.80 -17.60 -6.78
N LEU A 21 -4.52 -17.28 -6.94
CA LEU A 21 -3.45 -17.86 -6.15
C LEU A 21 -3.01 -16.87 -5.07
N THR A 22 -3.30 -17.19 -3.82
CA THR A 22 -2.85 -16.43 -2.64
C THR A 22 -1.52 -16.96 -2.11
N GLU A 23 -0.88 -16.21 -1.22
CA GLU A 23 0.41 -16.58 -0.62
C GLU A 23 1.51 -16.84 -1.68
N ALA A 24 1.40 -16.11 -2.80
CA ALA A 24 2.35 -16.12 -3.89
C ALA A 24 2.88 -14.71 -4.12
N ARG A 25 4.19 -14.57 -4.30
CA ARG A 25 4.84 -13.30 -4.61
C ARG A 25 5.48 -13.37 -5.98
N ALA A 26 5.07 -12.51 -6.91
CA ALA A 26 5.76 -12.35 -8.18
C ALA A 26 7.18 -11.84 -7.94
N THR A 27 8.15 -12.48 -8.58
CA THR A 27 9.58 -12.16 -8.45
C THR A 27 10.19 -11.66 -9.75
N ASN A 28 9.64 -12.06 -10.90
CA ASN A 28 10.14 -11.66 -12.20
C ASN A 28 9.07 -11.69 -13.28
N ILE A 29 9.24 -10.91 -14.34
CA ILE A 29 8.49 -10.99 -15.58
C ILE A 29 9.35 -11.71 -16.60
N ASP A 30 8.85 -12.81 -17.13
CA ASP A 30 9.60 -13.64 -18.07
C ASP A 30 9.43 -13.08 -19.49
N LEU A 31 10.51 -12.54 -20.05
CA LEU A 31 10.53 -11.92 -21.37
C LEU A 31 11.15 -12.87 -22.41
N ASP A 32 10.56 -12.99 -23.60
CA ASP A 32 11.14 -13.72 -24.72
C ASP A 32 12.42 -13.02 -25.21
N HIS A 33 13.57 -13.67 -25.11
CA HIS A 33 14.88 -13.11 -25.49
C HIS A 33 15.12 -13.07 -27.00
N SER A 34 14.29 -13.75 -27.79
CA SER A 34 14.37 -13.71 -29.25
C SER A 34 13.69 -12.46 -29.84
N ASP A 35 12.76 -11.86 -29.10
CA ASP A 35 12.00 -10.70 -29.56
C ASP A 35 12.68 -9.38 -29.13
N LYS A 36 12.93 -8.51 -30.10
CA LYS A 36 13.48 -7.16 -29.90
C LYS A 36 12.51 -6.24 -29.18
N ASN A 37 11.21 -6.51 -29.25
CA ASN A 37 10.18 -5.72 -28.58
C ASN A 37 9.89 -6.19 -27.15
N GLY A 38 10.56 -7.26 -26.69
CA GLY A 38 10.43 -7.76 -25.32
C GLY A 38 9.04 -8.35 -25.03
N LYS A 39 8.53 -9.22 -25.90
CA LYS A 39 7.28 -9.95 -25.65
C LYS A 39 7.32 -10.70 -24.32
N THR A 40 6.28 -10.55 -23.51
CA THR A 40 6.11 -11.26 -22.25
C THR A 40 5.65 -12.69 -22.51
N ARG A 41 6.26 -13.67 -21.83
CA ARG A 41 5.83 -15.08 -21.82
C ARG A 41 5.03 -15.43 -20.59
N GLY A 42 5.22 -14.70 -19.49
CA GLY A 42 4.63 -15.03 -18.21
C GLY A 42 5.29 -14.31 -17.05
N THR A 43 5.12 -14.89 -15.86
CA THR A 43 5.74 -14.41 -14.63
C THR A 43 6.28 -15.55 -13.80
N SER A 44 7.45 -15.34 -13.23
CA SER A 44 8.01 -16.18 -12.19
C SER A 44 7.57 -15.66 -10.83
N PHE A 45 7.16 -16.57 -9.95
CA PHE A 45 6.68 -16.25 -8.61
C PHE A 45 7.12 -17.31 -7.59
N GLN A 46 7.15 -16.93 -6.33
CA GLN A 46 7.43 -17.84 -5.22
C GLN A 46 6.13 -18.16 -4.49
N SER A 47 5.83 -19.44 -4.27
CA SER A 47 4.73 -19.90 -3.42
C SER A 47 5.23 -21.00 -2.49
N LYS A 48 4.96 -20.89 -1.18
CA LYS A 48 5.44 -21.84 -0.16
C LYS A 48 6.94 -22.14 -0.29
N SER A 49 7.73 -21.08 -0.49
CA SER A 49 9.18 -21.12 -0.70
C SER A 49 9.67 -21.83 -1.97
N LYS A 50 8.77 -22.24 -2.87
CA LYS A 50 9.11 -22.87 -4.15
C LYS A 50 8.99 -21.86 -5.30
N PRO A 51 10.02 -21.72 -6.15
CA PRO A 51 9.91 -20.93 -7.37
C PRO A 51 9.03 -21.69 -8.38
N LEU A 52 8.09 -20.97 -8.99
CA LEU A 52 7.14 -21.47 -9.98
C LEU A 52 7.01 -20.45 -11.12
N ILE A 53 6.53 -20.92 -12.27
CA ILE A 53 6.35 -20.10 -13.47
C ILE A 53 4.90 -20.21 -13.93
N ALA A 54 4.27 -19.07 -14.16
CA ALA A 54 2.96 -18.96 -14.80
C ALA A 54 3.13 -18.41 -16.21
N ASN A 55 2.79 -19.21 -17.22
CA ASN A 55 2.81 -18.77 -18.61
C ASN A 55 1.51 -18.03 -18.96
N ALA A 56 1.63 -16.93 -19.69
CA ALA A 56 0.51 -16.16 -20.19
C ALA A 56 0.40 -16.35 -21.72
N GLY A 57 -0.80 -16.66 -22.21
CA GLY A 57 -1.04 -16.83 -23.65
C GLY A 57 -1.13 -15.51 -24.42
N ASN A 58 -1.58 -14.45 -23.76
CA ASN A 58 -1.85 -13.14 -24.38
C ASN A 58 -1.01 -12.04 -23.74
N GLU A 59 -1.31 -11.72 -22.47
CA GLU A 59 -0.73 -10.57 -21.78
C GLU A 59 -0.48 -10.87 -20.29
N VAL A 60 0.44 -10.11 -19.71
CA VAL A 60 0.71 -10.07 -18.27
C VAL A 60 0.35 -8.66 -17.79
N VAL A 61 -0.65 -8.55 -16.93
CA VAL A 61 -1.10 -7.28 -16.36
C VAL A 61 -0.53 -7.14 -14.95
N LEU A 62 0.21 -6.06 -14.72
CA LEU A 62 0.80 -5.77 -13.41
C LEU A 62 -0.16 -4.94 -12.57
N SER A 63 -0.56 -5.46 -11.41
CA SER A 63 -1.46 -4.78 -10.48
C SER A 63 -1.00 -4.93 -9.03
N ALA A 64 0.32 -4.93 -8.82
CA ALA A 64 0.92 -5.08 -7.49
C ALA A 64 0.74 -3.83 -6.59
N GLY A 65 0.27 -2.72 -7.16
CA GLY A 65 0.10 -1.47 -6.43
C GLY A 65 1.44 -0.85 -6.00
N GLU A 66 1.34 0.05 -5.04
CA GLU A 66 2.44 0.82 -4.48
C GLU A 66 2.53 0.50 -2.98
N PHE A 67 3.73 0.19 -2.47
CA PHE A 67 3.90 -0.30 -1.09
C PHE A 67 4.82 0.61 -0.29
N ILE A 68 4.28 1.59 0.39
CA ILE A 68 5.11 2.48 1.19
C ILE A 68 5.50 1.76 2.50
N VAL A 69 6.78 1.45 2.68
CA VAL A 69 7.32 0.99 3.96
C VAL A 69 7.17 2.12 4.98
N ARG A 70 6.28 1.94 5.95
CA ARG A 70 6.19 2.82 7.12
C ARG A 70 7.25 2.40 8.14
N TYR A 71 8.18 3.29 8.44
CA TYR A 71 9.05 3.15 9.60
C TYR A 71 8.39 3.83 10.80
N ASP A 72 8.18 3.06 11.87
CA ASP A 72 7.81 3.61 13.18
C ASP A 72 8.99 4.43 13.74
N GLY A 73 8.90 5.75 13.62
CA GLY A 73 9.63 6.70 14.44
C GLY A 73 11.07 7.01 14.03
N ILE A 74 11.38 8.32 14.00
CA ILE A 74 12.70 8.95 13.85
C ILE A 74 13.20 9.05 12.39
N PHE A 75 12.71 10.09 11.70
CA PHE A 75 13.30 10.59 10.46
C PHE A 75 14.74 11.08 10.72
N LYS A 76 15.75 10.31 10.31
CA LYS A 76 17.11 10.83 10.10
C LYS A 76 17.21 11.39 8.69
N ALA A 77 17.21 12.71 8.58
CA ALA A 77 17.11 13.50 7.35
C ALA A 77 18.32 13.43 6.38
N ASN A 78 19.15 12.39 6.40
CA ASN A 78 20.36 12.32 5.54
C ASN A 78 20.60 10.94 4.92
N LYS A 79 19.55 10.16 4.68
CA LYS A 79 19.70 8.91 3.93
C LYS A 79 18.51 8.73 3.01
N GLU A 80 18.82 8.72 1.73
CA GLU A 80 17.91 8.39 0.64
C GLU A 80 17.47 6.93 0.87
N TYR A 81 16.22 6.74 1.31
CA TYR A 81 15.64 5.42 1.54
C TYR A 81 14.55 5.17 0.50
N PRO A 82 14.56 4.03 -0.18
CA PRO A 82 13.60 3.73 -1.25
C PRO A 82 12.21 3.51 -0.66
N GLY A 83 11.29 4.45 -0.89
CA GLY A 83 9.85 4.20 -0.73
C GLY A 83 9.46 3.08 -1.69
N THR A 84 8.95 1.96 -1.17
CA THR A 84 8.85 0.73 -1.97
C THR A 84 7.73 0.81 -3.01
N LEU A 85 8.10 0.81 -4.27
CA LEU A 85 7.18 0.69 -5.38
C LEU A 85 7.23 -0.78 -5.84
N LEU A 86 6.19 -1.58 -5.53
CA LEU A 86 6.20 -3.02 -5.84
C LEU A 86 6.32 -3.30 -7.34
N ILE A 87 5.80 -2.40 -8.18
CA ILE A 87 5.88 -2.53 -9.64
C ILE A 87 7.33 -2.28 -10.13
N PRO A 88 8.00 -1.16 -9.82
CA PRO A 88 9.44 -0.99 -10.05
C PRO A 88 10.28 -2.14 -9.49
N GLU A 89 10.02 -2.60 -8.26
CA GLU A 89 10.74 -3.75 -7.67
C GLU A 89 10.57 -5.05 -8.48
N LEU A 90 9.47 -5.20 -9.23
CA LEU A 90 9.25 -6.32 -10.14
C LEU A 90 9.86 -6.09 -11.54
N LEU A 91 9.87 -4.85 -12.02
CA LEU A 91 10.37 -4.48 -13.35
C LEU A 91 11.91 -4.44 -13.43
N GLU A 92 12.56 -3.93 -12.38
CA GLU A 92 14.02 -3.87 -12.24
C GLU A 92 14.72 -5.24 -12.43
N PRO A 93 14.37 -6.31 -11.69
CA PRO A 93 14.95 -7.64 -11.89
C PRO A 93 14.56 -8.26 -13.23
N SER A 94 13.48 -7.76 -13.86
CA SER A 94 13.04 -8.17 -15.20
C SER A 94 13.84 -7.49 -16.33
N SER A 95 14.90 -6.73 -16.00
CA SER A 95 15.67 -5.92 -16.95
C SER A 95 14.83 -4.83 -17.66
N ILE A 96 13.77 -4.34 -17.01
CA ILE A 96 12.89 -3.28 -17.51
C ILE A 96 13.03 -2.07 -16.58
N ASP A 97 13.99 -1.20 -16.87
CA ASP A 97 14.22 0.02 -16.10
C ASP A 97 15.25 0.91 -16.84
N SER A 98 15.55 2.08 -16.31
CA SER A 98 16.61 2.97 -16.73
C SER A 98 17.94 2.23 -16.80
N ARG A 99 18.62 2.37 -17.95
CA ARG A 99 19.97 1.83 -18.17
C ARG A 99 20.96 2.19 -17.08
N ASN A 100 20.82 3.37 -16.47
CA ASN A 100 21.70 3.81 -15.38
C ASN A 100 21.48 3.00 -14.09
N VAL A 101 20.22 2.68 -13.76
CA VAL A 101 19.86 1.88 -12.58
C VAL A 101 20.28 0.42 -12.79
N LEU A 102 19.98 -0.15 -13.96
CA LEU A 102 20.35 -1.54 -14.28
C LEU A 102 21.88 -1.74 -14.33
N ARG A 103 22.64 -0.76 -14.83
CA ARG A 103 24.12 -0.80 -14.79
C ARG A 103 24.67 -0.82 -13.38
N LYS A 104 24.11 -0.03 -12.44
CA LYS A 104 24.49 -0.08 -11.02
C LYS A 104 24.26 -1.48 -10.43
N ARG A 105 23.20 -2.17 -10.88
CA ARG A 105 22.85 -3.54 -10.49
C ARG A 105 23.51 -4.64 -11.34
N LYS A 106 24.47 -4.31 -12.21
CA LYS A 106 25.15 -5.25 -13.14
C LYS A 106 24.19 -6.09 -14.00
N THR A 107 23.02 -5.54 -14.29
CA THR A 107 21.98 -6.19 -15.09
C THR A 107 21.97 -5.56 -16.48
N ILE A 108 21.85 -6.39 -17.52
CA ILE A 108 21.77 -5.89 -18.91
C ILE A 108 20.34 -5.38 -19.15
N PRO A 109 20.15 -4.11 -19.57
CA PRO A 109 18.84 -3.59 -19.93
C PRO A 109 18.30 -4.33 -21.13
N LYS A 110 17.06 -4.82 -21.01
CA LYS A 110 16.32 -5.37 -22.15
C LYS A 110 15.35 -4.35 -22.71
N ILE A 111 14.69 -3.61 -21.84
CA ILE A 111 13.85 -2.46 -22.20
C ILE A 111 14.33 -1.29 -21.36
N ASP A 112 14.73 -0.21 -22.03
CA ASP A 112 15.21 1.01 -21.37
C ASP A 112 14.04 1.96 -21.14
N LEU A 113 13.58 2.03 -19.90
CA LEU A 113 12.49 2.92 -19.47
C LEU A 113 12.99 3.84 -18.37
N SER A 114 13.36 5.06 -18.72
CA SER A 114 13.94 6.02 -17.78
C SER A 114 12.96 6.60 -16.76
N GLU A 115 11.66 6.32 -16.89
CA GLU A 115 10.61 6.89 -16.03
C GLU A 115 10.07 5.92 -14.97
N VAL A 116 10.56 4.68 -14.94
CA VAL A 116 10.07 3.67 -13.98
C VAL A 116 10.44 4.13 -12.56
N GLY A 117 9.43 4.35 -11.72
CA GLY A 117 9.61 4.77 -10.32
C GLY A 117 9.91 6.26 -10.09
N GLU A 118 10.23 7.02 -11.13
CA GLU A 118 10.64 8.44 -11.00
C GLU A 118 9.47 9.41 -10.71
N LYS A 119 8.24 9.04 -11.07
CA LYS A 119 7.04 9.90 -10.94
C LYS A 119 6.20 9.59 -9.70
N TYR A 120 6.84 9.08 -8.64
CA TYR A 120 6.15 8.82 -7.40
C TYR A 120 5.64 10.12 -6.75
N GLN A 121 4.36 10.15 -6.40
CA GLN A 121 3.71 11.27 -5.73
C GLN A 121 2.80 10.73 -4.63
N ASP A 122 2.92 11.29 -3.44
CA ASP A 122 2.05 10.96 -2.32
C ASP A 122 1.68 12.23 -1.54
N HIS A 123 0.56 12.16 -0.82
CA HIS A 123 0.12 13.24 0.04
C HIS A 123 0.71 13.06 1.44
N ILE A 124 1.35 14.12 1.95
CA ILE A 124 1.78 14.16 3.34
C ILE A 124 0.54 14.21 4.24
N LEU A 125 0.35 13.19 5.06
CA LEU A 125 -0.69 13.17 6.08
C LEU A 125 -0.16 13.82 7.37
N VAL A 126 -0.70 14.98 7.71
CA VAL A 126 -0.49 15.61 9.03
C VAL A 126 -1.75 15.40 9.86
N SER A 127 -1.63 14.65 10.96
CA SER A 127 -2.73 14.41 11.89
C SER A 127 -2.50 15.19 13.18
N THR A 128 -3.49 16.01 13.55
CA THR A 128 -3.51 16.68 14.86
C THR A 128 -4.55 15.99 15.72
N THR A 129 -4.10 15.40 16.82
CA THR A 129 -4.98 14.85 17.85
C THR A 129 -5.16 15.90 18.94
N TYR A 130 -6.39 16.14 19.36
CA TYR A 130 -6.72 17.03 20.46
C TYR A 130 -7.55 16.26 21.48
N GLU A 131 -7.23 16.45 22.75
CA GLU A 131 -8.08 15.98 23.84
C GLU A 131 -9.21 16.99 24.02
N ILE A 132 -10.44 16.49 23.97
CA ILE A 132 -11.61 17.34 24.20
C ILE A 132 -12.11 17.09 25.61
N ASP A 133 -12.16 18.14 26.42
CA ASP A 133 -12.86 18.12 27.69
C ASP A 133 -14.38 18.00 27.43
N LEU A 134 -14.95 16.88 27.87
CA LEU A 134 -16.38 16.60 27.78
C LEU A 134 -17.23 17.67 28.48
N HIS A 135 -16.74 18.32 29.53
CA HIS A 135 -17.47 19.41 30.20
C HIS A 135 -17.63 20.65 29.30
N TYR A 136 -16.58 21.00 28.55
CA TYR A 136 -16.62 22.11 27.60
C TYR A 136 -17.57 21.80 26.43
N LEU A 137 -17.56 20.56 25.91
CA LEU A 137 -18.50 20.09 24.89
C LEU A 137 -19.95 20.07 25.39
N ALA A 138 -20.18 19.64 26.63
CA ALA A 138 -21.50 19.61 27.25
C ALA A 138 -22.06 21.03 27.51
N SER A 139 -21.18 22.00 27.76
CA SER A 139 -21.54 23.42 27.89
C SER A 139 -21.88 24.10 26.55
N CYS A 140 -21.30 23.61 25.45
CA CYS A 140 -21.68 24.00 24.10
C CYS A 140 -23.00 23.32 23.75
N GLY A 141 -24.13 24.02 23.89
CA GLY A 141 -25.51 23.49 23.73
C GLY A 141 -25.88 22.75 22.42
N LYS A 142 -24.92 22.49 21.53
CA LYS A 142 -25.07 21.64 20.33
C LYS A 142 -25.14 20.13 20.63
N ILE A 143 -24.61 19.64 21.76
CA ILE A 143 -24.71 18.21 22.14
C ILE A 143 -25.86 17.92 23.11
N ALA A 144 -26.43 18.94 23.76
CA ALA A 144 -27.58 18.79 24.65
C ALA A 144 -28.78 18.08 23.98
N HIS A 145 -28.84 18.07 22.64
CA HIS A 145 -29.87 17.39 21.87
C HIS A 145 -29.61 15.88 21.62
N MET A 146 -28.39 15.36 21.82
CA MET A 146 -28.05 14.04 21.28
C MET A 146 -28.18 12.83 22.21
N HIS A 147 -28.18 12.95 23.54
CA HIS A 147 -28.52 11.76 24.37
C HIS A 147 -28.78 12.10 25.85
N GLY A 148 -30.01 11.89 26.32
CA GLY A 148 -30.39 12.12 27.72
C GLY A 148 -29.69 11.21 28.74
N SER A 149 -29.23 10.03 28.33
CA SER A 149 -28.55 9.10 29.25
C SER A 149 -27.15 9.56 29.65
N LEU A 150 -26.47 10.35 28.81
CA LEU A 150 -25.11 10.85 29.09
C LEU A 150 -25.09 11.80 30.31
N TRP A 151 -26.17 12.55 30.52
CA TRP A 151 -26.31 13.50 31.63
C TRP A 151 -26.55 12.82 32.98
N GLU A 152 -27.09 11.61 33.01
CA GLU A 152 -27.27 10.84 34.24
C GLU A 152 -25.95 10.25 34.74
N ASP A 153 -25.04 9.89 33.82
CA ASP A 153 -23.74 9.33 34.20
C ASP A 153 -22.76 10.43 34.65
N LEU A 154 -22.75 11.59 33.99
CA LEU A 154 -21.97 12.76 34.44
C LEU A 154 -22.40 13.28 35.82
N ARG A 155 -23.66 13.11 36.22
CA ARG A 155 -24.13 13.50 37.56
C ARG A 155 -23.57 12.61 38.67
N LYS A 156 -23.17 11.38 38.36
CA LYS A 156 -22.63 10.41 39.34
C LYS A 156 -21.15 10.63 39.64
N GLU A 157 -20.40 11.23 38.71
CA GLU A 157 -18.94 11.41 38.83
C GLU A 157 -18.50 12.71 39.51
N ARG A 158 -19.41 13.49 40.12
CA ARG A 158 -19.04 14.77 40.73
C ARG A 158 -17.94 14.57 41.80
N PRO A 159 -16.73 15.15 41.65
CA PRO A 159 -15.71 15.04 42.68
C PRO A 159 -16.10 15.86 43.91
N PRO A 160 -15.73 15.41 45.13
CA PRO A 160 -16.03 16.13 46.36
C PRO A 160 -15.35 17.50 46.35
N MET A 161 -16.12 18.55 46.67
CA MET A 161 -15.64 19.92 46.71
C MET A 161 -14.50 20.05 47.73
N LEU A 162 -13.35 20.55 47.26
CA LEU A 162 -12.26 21.00 48.12
C LEU A 162 -12.81 22.05 49.10
N GLN A 163 -12.87 21.69 50.39
CA GLN A 163 -13.12 22.64 51.46
C GLN A 163 -11.95 23.64 51.49
N LYS A 164 -12.26 24.92 51.31
CA LYS A 164 -11.31 26.01 51.50
C LYS A 164 -11.16 26.26 53.01
N GLU A 165 -9.93 26.17 53.51
CA GLU A 165 -9.51 26.82 54.76
C GLU A 165 -9.44 28.34 54.60
#